data_AF-A0A8B7D3A5-F1
#
_entry.id   AF-A0A8B7D3A5-F1
#
_cell.length_a   1.000
_cell.length_b   1.000
_cell.length_c   1.000
_cell.angle_alpha   90.00
_cell.angle_beta   90.00
_cell.angle_gamma   90.00
#
_symmetry.space_group_name_H-M   'P 1'
#
loop_
_entity.id
_entity.type
_entity.pdbx_description
1 polymer ?
#
loop_
_entity_poly.entity_id
_entity_poly.type
_entity_poly.pdbx_seq_one_letter_code
_entity_poly.pdbx_strand_id
1 'polypeptide(L)' 'MGLMEGQQLESFMETIKSTVRWVKKAKNKNKKKTYVKMAKSPSMMAAIQSRKARKLIDETLQAADRPGKTSIPS' A
#
# COMPACT_ATOMS: atom_id res chain seq x y z
N MET A 1 -19.07 18.95 -47.54
CA MET A 1 -17.83 18.57 -46.86
C MET A 1 -18.07 18.67 -45.35
N GLY A 2 -18.47 17.59 -44.67
CA GLY A 2 -18.79 17.66 -43.23
C GLY A 2 -18.77 16.34 -42.46
N LEU A 3 -18.43 15.22 -43.09
CA LEU A 3 -18.43 13.90 -42.45
C LEU A 3 -17.05 13.48 -41.92
N MET A 4 -15.96 14.09 -42.41
CA MET A 4 -14.59 13.73 -42.01
C MET A 4 -14.18 14.30 -40.64
N GLU A 5 -14.71 15.45 -40.23
CA GLU A 5 -14.36 16.08 -38.93
C GLU A 5 -14.87 15.27 -37.73
N GLY A 6 -16.08 14.70 -37.84
CA GLY A 6 -16.66 13.86 -36.78
C GLY A 6 -15.88 12.56 -36.56
N GLN A 7 -15.42 11.93 -37.64
CA GLN A 7 -14.65 10.68 -37.59
C GLN A 7 -13.26 10.88 -36.99
N GLN A 8 -12.62 12.01 -37.28
CA GLN A 8 -11.31 12.36 -36.70
C GLN A 8 -11.40 12.62 -35.20
N LEU A 9 -12.45 13.32 -34.76
CA LEU A 9 -12.69 13.57 -33.34
C LEU A 9 -13.01 12.28 -32.58
N GLU A 10 -13.83 11.41 -33.17
CA GLU A 10 -14.20 10.12 -32.57
C GLU A 10 -12.98 9.20 -32.37
N SER A 11 -12.11 9.10 -33.38
CA SER A 11 -10.84 8.36 -33.32
C SER A 11 -9.90 8.90 -32.22
N PHE A 12 -9.81 10.23 -32.10
CA PHE A 12 -9.02 10.86 -31.05
C PHE A 12 -9.58 10.58 -29.65
N MET A 13 -10.91 10.69 -29.48
CA MET A 13 -11.57 10.36 -28.22
C MET A 13 -11.42 8.87 -27.87
N GLU A 14 -11.42 7.98 -28.85
CA GLU A 14 -11.21 6.55 -28.64
C GLU A 14 -9.78 6.25 -28.17
N THR A 15 -8.80 6.93 -28.76
CA THR A 15 -7.40 6.88 -28.33
C THR A 15 -7.28 7.35 -26.87
N ILE A 16 -7.84 8.50 -26.50
CA ILE A 16 -7.85 9.01 -25.12
C ILE A 16 -8.50 8.00 -24.15
N LYS A 17 -9.69 7.49 -24.50
CA LYS A 17 -10.41 6.48 -23.70
C LYS A 17 -9.54 5.24 -23.47
N SER A 18 -8.82 4.78 -24.50
CA SER A 18 -7.94 3.61 -24.43
C SER A 18 -6.76 3.85 -23.48
N THR A 19 -6.10 5.01 -23.58
CA THR A 19 -4.95 5.39 -22.75
C THR A 19 -5.35 5.50 -21.29
N VAL A 20 -6.48 6.14 -21.00
CA VAL A 20 -6.99 6.28 -19.62
C VAL A 20 -7.32 4.91 -18.99
N ARG A 21 -7.93 3.99 -19.75
CA ARG A 21 -8.20 2.62 -19.27
C ARG A 21 -6.91 1.86 -18.98
N TRP A 22 -5.91 1.98 -19.85
CA TRP A 22 -4.61 1.33 -19.68
C TRP A 22 -3.90 1.81 -18.42
N VAL A 23 -3.82 3.13 -18.19
CA VAL A 23 -3.22 3.72 -16.99
C VAL A 23 -3.94 3.26 -15.72
N LYS A 24 -5.28 3.21 -15.73
CA LYS A 24 -6.08 2.71 -14.59
C LYS A 24 -5.78 1.24 -14.28
N LYS A 25 -5.66 0.38 -15.30
CA LYS A 25 -5.30 -1.04 -15.15
C LYS A 25 -3.87 -1.21 -14.63
N ALA A 26 -2.91 -0.43 -15.15
CA ALA A 26 -1.52 -0.47 -14.70
C ALA A 26 -1.38 -0.07 -13.22
N LYS A 27 -2.07 0.99 -12.79
CA LYS A 27 -2.13 1.39 -11.38
C LYS A 27 -2.75 0.32 -10.48
N ASN A 28 -3.68 -0.50 -10.99
CA ASN A 28 -4.33 -1.54 -10.22
C ASN A 28 -3.49 -2.83 -10.10
N LYS A 29 -2.56 -3.11 -11.03
CA LYS A 29 -1.60 -4.24 -10.92
C LYS A 29 -0.70 -4.09 -9.69
N ASN A 30 -0.31 -2.87 -9.34
CA ASN A 30 0.53 -2.60 -8.16
C ASN A 30 -0.24 -2.60 -6.82
N LYS A 31 -1.59 -2.60 -6.85
CA LYS A 31 -2.43 -2.62 -5.64
C LYS A 31 -2.62 -4.01 -5.03
N LYS A 32 -2.22 -5.08 -5.73
CA LYS A 32 -2.34 -6.47 -5.26
C LYS A 32 -1.02 -7.05 -4.75
N LYS A 33 -0.16 -6.24 -4.12
CA LYS A 33 0.73 -6.83 -3.12
C LYS A 33 -0.17 -7.15 -1.92
N THR A 34 -0.88 -8.28 -2.01
CA THR A 34 -1.62 -8.84 -0.88
C THR A 34 -0.61 -8.92 0.24
N TYR A 35 -0.78 -8.09 1.26
CA TYR A 35 0.08 -8.15 2.43
C TYR A 35 -0.05 -9.56 3.00
N VAL A 36 0.96 -10.40 2.74
CA VAL A 36 1.03 -11.73 3.31
C VAL A 36 1.46 -11.49 4.75
N LYS A 37 0.54 -11.68 5.69
CA LYS A 37 0.86 -11.67 7.11
C LYS A 37 1.88 -12.77 7.35
N MET A 38 3.15 -12.39 7.45
CA MET A 38 4.21 -13.33 7.77
C MET A 38 4.00 -13.78 9.21
N ALA A 39 3.93 -15.09 9.42
CA ALA A 39 4.12 -15.63 10.75
C ALA A 39 5.50 -15.21 11.26
N LYS A 40 5.62 -14.97 12.56
CA LYS A 40 6.90 -14.61 13.18
C LYS A 40 7.91 -15.73 12.92
N SER A 41 9.13 -15.37 12.55
CA SER A 41 10.19 -16.37 12.33
C SER A 41 10.62 -17.00 13.67
N PRO A 42 11.04 -18.28 13.66
CA PRO A 42 11.59 -18.93 14.85
C PRO A 42 12.78 -18.16 15.46
N SER A 43 13.61 -17.54 14.60
CA SER A 43 14.73 -16.69 15.02
C SER A 43 14.30 -15.44 15.78
N MET A 44 13.21 -14.80 15.34
CA MET A 44 12.64 -13.65 16.03
C MET A 44 12.04 -14.06 17.38
N MET A 45 11.36 -15.20 17.43
CA MET A 45 10.82 -15.74 18.68
C MET A 45 11.91 -16.05 19.71
N ALA A 46 13.03 -16.63 19.27
CA ALA A 46 14.19 -16.89 20.12
C ALA A 46 14.81 -15.60 20.70
N ALA A 47 14.97 -14.56 19.87
CA ALA A 47 15.51 -13.26 20.31
C ALA A 47 14.61 -12.56 21.35
N ILE A 48 13.29 -12.76 21.27
CA ILE A 48 12.28 -12.13 22.15
C ILE A 48 12.15 -12.86 23.50
N GLN A 49 12.76 -14.03 23.68
CA GLN A 49 12.57 -14.79 24.92
C GLN A 49 13.04 -14.06 26.17
N SER A 50 13.98 -13.11 26.06
CA SER A 50 14.44 -12.29 27.18
C SER A 50 13.33 -11.36 27.71
N ARG A 51 13.26 -11.21 29.05
CA ARG A 51 12.29 -10.28 29.67
C ARG A 51 12.45 -8.84 29.20
N LYS A 52 13.69 -8.40 28.97
CA LYS A 52 14.02 -7.05 28.49
C LYS A 52 13.50 -6.80 27.07
N ALA A 53 13.67 -7.77 26.16
CA ALA A 53 13.18 -7.66 24.79
C ALA A 53 11.66 -7.61 24.73
N ARG A 54 10.94 -8.40 25.54
CA ARG A 54 9.47 -8.34 25.62
C ARG A 54 9.00 -6.97 26.10
N LYS A 55 9.59 -6.47 27.19
CA LYS A 55 9.26 -5.14 27.74
C LYS A 55 9.43 -4.04 26.69
N LEU A 56 10.55 -4.04 25.97
CA LEU A 56 10.82 -3.05 24.90
C LEU A 56 9.78 -3.14 23.76
N ILE A 57 9.38 -4.35 23.39
CA ILE A 57 8.39 -4.58 22.32
C ILE A 57 7.00 -4.10 22.75
N ASP A 58 6.59 -4.42 23.97
CA ASP A 58 5.28 -4.04 24.52
C ASP A 58 5.17 -2.52 24.64
N GLU A 59 6.22 -1.86 25.15
CA GLU A 59 6.31 -0.40 25.24
C GLU A 59 6.23 0.27 23.85
N THR A 60 6.96 -0.28 22.88
CA THR A 60 6.97 0.24 21.50
C THR A 60 5.61 0.05 20.82
N LEU A 61 4.95 -1.09 21.03
CA LEU A 61 3.63 -1.37 20.49
C LEU A 61 2.58 -0.43 21.07
N GLN A 62 2.62 -0.22 22.40
CA GLN A 62 1.71 0.69 23.09
C GLN A 62 1.87 2.15 22.64
N ALA A 63 3.09 2.58 22.35
CA ALA A 63 3.37 3.91 21.82
C ALA A 63 2.85 4.09 20.38
N ALA A 64 3.01 3.06 19.54
CA ALA A 64 2.57 3.09 18.15
C ALA A 64 1.03 3.18 18.00
N ASP A 65 0.28 2.55 18.91
CA ASP A 65 -1.19 2.59 18.92
C ASP A 65 -1.77 3.94 19.39
N ARG A 66 -0.93 4.86 19.88
CA ARG A 66 -1.33 6.18 20.38
C ARG A 66 -0.79 7.32 19.50
N PRO A 67 -1.43 7.62 18.36
CA PRO A 67 -1.01 8.76 17.54
C PRO A 67 -1.12 10.07 18.32
N GLY A 68 -0.03 10.85 18.36
CA GLY A 68 0.03 12.16 19.02
C GLY A 68 0.53 12.18 20.47
N LYS A 69 0.84 11.02 21.09
CA LYS A 69 1.46 10.95 22.43
C LYS A 69 2.64 9.97 22.41
N THR A 70 3.84 10.49 22.22
CA THR A 70 5.08 9.71 22.02
C THR A 70 5.86 9.41 23.30
N SER A 71 5.41 9.89 24.47
CA SER A 71 6.08 9.59 25.73
C SER A 71 5.54 8.29 26.35
N ILE A 72 6.42 7.30 26.45
CA ILE A 72 6.21 6.12 27.28
C ILE A 72 6.51 6.54 28.72
N PRO A 73 5.58 6.44 29.68
CA PRO A 73 5.88 6.74 31.07
C PRO A 73 6.93 5.75 31.59
N SER A 74 8.02 6.30 32.12
CA SER A 74 9.19 5.60 32.68
C SER A 74 8.87 4.75 33.90
#